data_AF-C4RGW9-F1
#
_entry.id   AF-C4RGW9-F1
#
_cell.length_a   1.000
_cell.length_b   1.000
_cell.length_c   1.000
_cell.angle_alpha   90.00
_cell.angle_beta   90.00
_cell.angle_gamma   90.00
#
_symmetry.space_group_name_H-M   'P 1'
#
loop_
_entity.id
_entity.type
_entity.pdbx_description
1 polymer ?
#
loop_
_entity_poly.entity_id
_entity_poly.type
_entity_poly.pdbx_seq_one_letter_code
_entity_poly.pdbx_strand_id
1 'polypeptide(L)'
;MRGGIFDELGWPDWELAWREVTGGDHRVELTWQEAWPYVILGGPTTVRVLGAEGIVLRHDLRIPAGDRWGEPGYHYVDGHLLVYWRSQELGYDLRGYWHSAPDEPQPLQGRTRGSQPRRNTITLPLPGGGRTTGGGVLHPADSVVPDELPVITDGTAHWVYRDGDGDGDHGWREYDPASGTHGRRGLPRFLADLPPGESLTEHRSWLRPALSERATPAAVPVD
;
A
#
# COMPACT_ATOMS: atom_id res chain seq x y z
N MET A 1 21.19 -14.42 25.83
CA MET A 1 21.49 -13.04 25.42
C MET A 1 21.34 -12.98 23.91
N ARG A 2 20.34 -12.25 23.40
CA ARG A 2 20.15 -11.98 21.96
C ARG A 2 21.08 -10.83 21.62
N GLY A 3 22.17 -11.11 20.92
CA GLY A 3 23.26 -10.17 20.69
C GLY A 3 23.09 -9.61 19.29
N GLY A 4 22.56 -8.38 19.20
CA GLY A 4 22.23 -7.71 17.93
C GLY A 4 23.39 -7.64 16.95
N ILE A 5 23.49 -8.66 16.10
CA ILE A 5 24.21 -8.65 14.83
C ILE A 5 23.18 -8.38 13.73
N PHE A 6 23.55 -7.71 12.64
CA PHE A 6 22.64 -7.43 11.52
C PHE A 6 21.97 -8.68 10.93
N ASP A 7 22.57 -9.86 11.10
CA ASP A 7 21.98 -11.16 10.72
C ASP A 7 20.74 -11.56 11.55
N GLU A 8 20.52 -10.94 12.73
CA GLU A 8 19.30 -11.13 13.53
C GLU A 8 18.14 -10.22 13.07
N LEU A 9 18.36 -9.33 12.09
CA LEU A 9 17.32 -8.48 11.48
C LEU A 9 16.63 -9.16 10.28
N GLY A 10 16.97 -10.41 9.98
CA GLY A 10 16.24 -11.19 9.00
C GLY A 10 14.81 -11.40 9.47
N TRP A 11 13.83 -10.97 8.69
CA TRP A 11 12.45 -11.37 8.90
C TRP A 11 12.26 -12.74 8.24
N PRO A 12 12.20 -13.87 8.99
CA PRO A 12 12.27 -15.20 8.36
C PRO A 12 11.12 -15.45 7.39
N ASP A 13 9.96 -14.85 7.65
CA ASP A 13 8.80 -14.91 6.75
C ASP A 13 9.01 -14.10 5.47
N TRP A 14 9.78 -13.01 5.52
CA TRP A 14 10.23 -12.30 4.32
C TRP A 14 11.12 -13.20 3.46
N GLU A 15 12.12 -13.84 4.06
CA GLU A 15 13.03 -14.75 3.33
C GLU A 15 12.30 -15.99 2.78
N LEU A 16 11.30 -16.48 3.51
CA LEU A 16 10.42 -17.53 3.02
C LEU A 16 9.57 -17.04 1.85
N ALA A 17 8.89 -15.91 1.98
CA ALA A 17 8.05 -15.35 0.93
C ALA A 17 8.87 -15.04 -0.32
N TRP A 18 10.05 -14.44 -0.16
CA TRP A 18 10.97 -14.15 -1.26
C TRP A 18 11.36 -15.43 -2.00
N ARG A 19 11.79 -16.48 -1.29
CA ARG A 19 12.07 -17.78 -1.92
C ARG A 19 10.83 -18.39 -2.59
N GLU A 20 9.65 -18.28 -1.99
CA GLU A 20 8.41 -18.81 -2.58
C GLU A 20 8.01 -18.07 -3.87
N VAL A 21 8.30 -16.77 -4.00
CA VAL A 21 7.95 -15.99 -5.21
C VAL A 21 9.04 -15.96 -6.28
N THR A 22 10.31 -16.12 -5.91
CA THR A 22 11.45 -16.10 -6.85
C THR A 22 12.04 -17.47 -7.14
N GLY A 23 11.65 -18.51 -6.39
CA GLY A 23 12.35 -19.80 -6.40
C GLY A 23 13.78 -19.73 -5.84
N GLY A 24 14.15 -18.62 -5.18
CA GLY A 24 15.51 -18.38 -4.72
C GLY A 24 16.44 -17.74 -5.76
N ASP A 25 15.94 -17.35 -6.93
CA ASP A 25 16.75 -16.71 -7.97
C ASP A 25 16.74 -15.18 -7.83
N HIS A 26 17.92 -14.60 -7.60
CA HIS A 26 18.11 -13.15 -7.48
C HIS A 26 17.94 -12.38 -8.79
N ARG A 27 17.86 -13.09 -9.92
CA ARG A 27 17.60 -12.48 -11.24
C ARG A 27 16.12 -12.26 -11.51
N VAL A 28 15.25 -12.87 -10.71
CA VAL A 28 13.81 -12.69 -10.83
C VAL A 28 13.44 -11.30 -10.33
N GLU A 29 12.84 -10.51 -11.22
CA GLU A 29 12.28 -9.21 -10.85
C GLU A 29 11.11 -9.42 -9.89
N LEU A 30 11.10 -8.61 -8.84
CA LEU A 30 10.15 -8.71 -7.76
C LEU A 30 9.32 -7.43 -7.69
N THR A 31 8.01 -7.61 -7.66
CA THR A 31 7.10 -6.51 -7.39
C THR A 31 6.83 -6.46 -5.90
N TRP A 32 7.20 -5.35 -5.27
CA TRP A 32 6.89 -5.08 -3.87
C TRP A 32 5.82 -3.99 -3.78
N GLN A 33 4.78 -4.25 -2.98
CA GLN A 33 3.72 -3.29 -2.74
C GLN A 33 3.39 -3.20 -1.26
N GLU A 34 3.17 -1.97 -0.82
CA GLU A 34 2.82 -1.67 0.55
C GLU A 34 1.30 -1.81 0.73
N ALA A 35 0.89 -2.34 1.89
CA ALA A 35 -0.50 -2.42 2.32
C ALA A 35 -0.58 -2.38 3.85
N TRP A 36 -0.01 -1.35 4.50
CA TRP A 36 0.19 -1.26 5.94
C TRP A 36 -1.00 -1.77 6.76
N PRO A 37 -0.83 -2.66 7.74
CA PRO A 37 0.45 -3.14 8.28
C PRO A 37 1.06 -4.30 7.49
N TYR A 38 0.48 -4.65 6.34
CA TYR A 38 0.95 -5.74 5.49
C TYR A 38 1.96 -5.27 4.44
N VAL A 39 2.70 -6.24 3.92
CA VAL A 39 3.50 -6.09 2.71
C VAL A 39 3.15 -7.18 1.72
N ILE A 40 3.07 -6.80 0.44
CA ILE A 40 2.75 -7.69 -0.67
C ILE A 40 4.02 -7.90 -1.50
N LEU A 41 4.33 -9.17 -1.74
CA LEU A 41 5.49 -9.61 -2.50
C LEU A 41 5.01 -10.43 -3.70
N GLY A 42 5.22 -9.94 -4.92
CA GLY A 42 4.83 -10.61 -6.16
C GLY A 42 6.06 -11.06 -6.96
N GLY A 43 6.05 -12.31 -7.40
CA GLY A 43 6.96 -12.83 -8.41
C GLY A 43 6.26 -13.01 -9.76
N PRO A 44 6.86 -13.77 -10.70
CA PRO A 44 6.30 -13.95 -12.04
C PRO A 44 4.95 -14.68 -12.07
N THR A 45 4.75 -15.63 -11.16
CA THR A 45 3.58 -16.52 -11.15
C THR A 45 2.85 -16.58 -9.82
N THR A 46 3.40 -16.02 -8.75
CA THR A 46 2.85 -16.13 -7.40
C THR A 46 2.97 -14.80 -6.65
N VAL A 47 2.12 -14.63 -5.64
CA VAL A 47 2.13 -13.46 -4.75
C VAL A 47 1.90 -13.89 -3.30
N ARG A 48 2.52 -13.16 -2.37
CA ARG A 48 2.45 -13.37 -0.93
C ARG A 48 2.07 -12.08 -0.24
N VAL A 49 1.19 -12.18 0.75
CA VAL A 49 0.91 -11.08 1.68
C VAL A 49 1.46 -11.46 3.04
N LEU A 50 2.28 -10.59 3.62
CA LEU A 50 2.92 -10.79 4.90
C LEU A 50 2.37 -9.76 5.89
N GLY A 51 1.92 -10.23 7.05
CA GLY A 51 1.68 -9.42 8.25
C GLY A 51 2.78 -9.68 9.28
N ALA A 52 2.79 -8.96 10.40
CA ALA A 52 3.90 -9.01 11.38
C ALA A 52 4.25 -10.43 11.87
N GLU A 53 3.27 -11.34 11.92
CA GLU A 53 3.42 -12.72 12.39
C GLU A 53 3.67 -13.74 11.26
N GLY A 54 3.79 -13.29 10.01
CA GLY A 54 4.19 -14.10 8.86
C GLY A 54 3.28 -13.98 7.65
N ILE A 55 3.33 -14.98 6.78
CA ILE A 55 2.55 -15.00 5.52
C ILE A 55 1.07 -15.23 5.83
N VAL A 56 0.23 -14.22 5.59
CA VAL A 56 -1.22 -14.26 5.81
C VAL A 56 -2.01 -14.66 4.56
N LEU A 57 -1.41 -14.55 3.36
CA LEU A 57 -2.02 -15.02 2.12
C LEU A 57 -0.96 -15.57 1.15
N ARG A 58 -1.28 -16.70 0.53
CA ARG A 58 -0.56 -17.28 -0.62
C ARG A 58 -1.51 -17.34 -1.80
N HIS A 59 -1.10 -16.79 -2.94
CA HIS A 59 -1.93 -16.79 -4.14
C HIS A 59 -1.10 -17.05 -5.41
N ASP A 60 -1.67 -17.80 -6.34
CA ASP A 60 -1.10 -18.09 -7.65
C ASP A 60 -1.74 -17.16 -8.68
N LEU A 61 -0.92 -16.43 -9.43
CA LEU A 61 -1.40 -15.43 -10.38
C LEU A 61 -2.11 -16.08 -11.56
N ARG A 62 -3.33 -15.60 -11.85
CA ARG A 62 -4.15 -15.96 -13.03
C ARG A 62 -4.12 -14.86 -14.11
N ILE A 63 -2.96 -14.23 -14.32
CA ILE A 63 -2.80 -13.25 -15.39
C ILE A 63 -2.54 -14.01 -16.70
N PRO A 64 -3.34 -13.82 -17.77
CA PRO A 64 -3.12 -14.49 -19.04
C PRO A 64 -1.74 -14.20 -19.64
N ALA A 65 -1.11 -15.23 -20.22
CA ALA A 65 0.21 -15.11 -20.82
C ALA A 65 0.18 -14.10 -21.98
N GLY A 66 1.07 -13.10 -21.93
CA GLY A 66 1.16 -12.06 -22.95
C GLY A 66 0.10 -10.95 -22.87
N ASP A 67 -0.82 -10.99 -21.88
CA ASP A 67 -1.80 -9.92 -21.70
C ASP A 67 -1.26 -8.78 -20.81
N ARG A 68 -0.22 -9.01 -20.01
CA ARG A 68 0.28 -7.98 -19.08
C ARG A 68 1.32 -7.06 -19.69
N TRP A 69 1.08 -5.74 -19.59
CA TRP A 69 2.08 -4.70 -19.81
C TRP A 69 2.64 -4.14 -18.49
N GLY A 70 3.95 -4.26 -18.28
CA GLY A 70 4.62 -3.82 -17.06
C GLY A 70 4.28 -4.66 -15.84
N GLU A 71 4.69 -4.26 -14.64
CA GLU A 71 4.41 -4.99 -13.40
C GLU A 71 2.91 -4.97 -13.02
N PRO A 72 2.39 -6.06 -12.41
CA PRO A 72 1.04 -6.06 -11.86
C PRO A 72 0.93 -5.17 -10.61
N GLY A 73 -0.28 -4.64 -10.40
CA GLY A 73 -0.75 -3.94 -9.23
C GLY A 73 -1.38 -4.89 -8.19
N TYR A 74 -1.29 -4.55 -6.91
CA TYR A 74 -1.90 -5.29 -5.81
C TYR A 74 -2.51 -4.35 -4.77
N HIS A 75 -3.67 -4.71 -4.25
CA HIS A 75 -4.19 -4.19 -2.98
C HIS A 75 -4.67 -5.33 -2.11
N TYR A 76 -4.34 -5.31 -0.82
CA TYR A 76 -4.91 -6.21 0.15
C TYR A 76 -5.91 -5.42 1.00
N VAL A 77 -7.17 -5.84 1.05
CA VAL A 77 -8.27 -5.11 1.70
C VAL A 77 -9.15 -6.11 2.43
N ASP A 78 -9.30 -5.97 3.75
CA ASP A 78 -10.17 -6.82 4.57
C ASP A 78 -9.98 -8.33 4.38
N GLY A 79 -8.73 -8.77 4.16
CA GLY A 79 -8.43 -10.17 3.89
C GLY A 79 -8.47 -10.57 2.42
N HIS A 80 -8.91 -9.67 1.54
CA HIS A 80 -9.03 -9.90 0.11
C HIS A 80 -7.91 -9.23 -0.69
N LEU A 81 -7.22 -10.02 -1.51
CA LEU A 81 -6.26 -9.52 -2.48
C LEU A 81 -6.96 -9.17 -3.81
N LEU A 82 -6.80 -7.93 -4.26
CA LEU A 82 -7.02 -7.49 -5.64
C LEU A 82 -5.71 -7.61 -6.40
N VAL A 83 -5.75 -8.25 -7.57
CA VAL A 83 -4.67 -8.30 -8.55
C VAL A 83 -5.13 -7.54 -9.79
N TYR A 84 -4.34 -6.59 -10.28
CA TYR A 84 -4.67 -5.81 -11.47
C TYR A 84 -3.45 -5.55 -12.35
N TRP A 85 -3.65 -5.30 -13.65
CA TRP A 85 -2.58 -5.03 -14.61
C TRP A 85 -3.09 -4.16 -15.76
N ARG A 86 -2.18 -3.59 -16.55
CA ARG A 86 -2.52 -3.04 -17.87
C ARG A 86 -2.62 -4.18 -18.86
N SER A 87 -3.80 -4.39 -19.43
CA SER A 87 -4.09 -5.49 -20.35
C SER A 87 -3.81 -5.09 -21.79
N GLN A 88 -2.92 -5.80 -22.47
CA GLN A 88 -2.64 -5.60 -23.89
C GLN A 88 -3.86 -5.99 -24.75
N GLU A 89 -4.61 -7.01 -24.34
CA GLU A 89 -5.87 -7.40 -24.99
C GLU A 89 -6.95 -6.32 -24.85
N LEU A 90 -6.94 -5.56 -23.75
CA LEU A 90 -7.85 -4.45 -23.48
C LEU A 90 -7.23 -3.09 -23.80
N GLY A 91 -6.38 -2.99 -24.82
CA GLY A 91 -5.87 -1.69 -25.28
C GLY A 91 -5.06 -0.89 -24.25
N TYR A 92 -4.39 -1.59 -23.33
CA TYR A 92 -3.66 -1.06 -22.17
C TYR A 92 -4.52 -0.49 -21.04
N ASP A 93 -5.84 -0.68 -21.09
CA ASP A 93 -6.74 -0.39 -19.96
C ASP A 93 -6.51 -1.38 -18.80
N LEU A 94 -7.02 -1.02 -17.63
CA LEU A 94 -6.88 -1.86 -16.45
C LEU A 94 -7.80 -3.08 -16.54
N ARG A 95 -7.23 -4.23 -16.20
CA ARG A 95 -7.93 -5.49 -15.97
C ARG A 95 -7.49 -6.05 -14.64
N GLY A 96 -8.36 -6.79 -13.97
CA GLY A 96 -8.01 -7.41 -12.71
C GLY A 96 -9.05 -8.36 -12.17
N TYR A 97 -8.72 -9.01 -11.06
CA TYR A 97 -9.61 -9.91 -10.34
C TYR A 97 -9.33 -9.85 -8.85
N TRP A 98 -10.34 -10.18 -8.06
CA TRP A 98 -10.17 -10.47 -6.64
C TRP A 98 -9.78 -11.94 -6.49
N HIS A 99 -8.84 -12.25 -5.59
CA HIS A 99 -8.30 -13.61 -5.42
C HIS A 99 -9.37 -14.68 -5.12
N SER A 100 -10.57 -14.28 -4.67
CA SER A 100 -11.73 -15.14 -4.46
C SER A 100 -12.43 -15.58 -5.75
N ALA A 101 -12.17 -14.91 -6.87
CA ALA A 101 -12.67 -15.23 -8.21
C ALA A 101 -11.56 -15.05 -9.26
N PRO A 102 -10.45 -15.82 -9.17
CA PRO A 102 -9.24 -15.52 -9.92
C PRO A 102 -9.34 -15.88 -11.41
N ASP A 103 -10.32 -16.71 -11.79
CA ASP A 103 -10.61 -17.09 -13.17
C ASP A 103 -11.61 -16.15 -13.86
N GLU A 104 -12.02 -15.07 -13.18
CA GLU A 104 -13.00 -14.08 -13.67
C GLU A 104 -12.38 -12.67 -13.78
N PRO A 105 -11.35 -12.45 -14.61
CA PRO A 105 -10.74 -11.14 -14.77
C PRO A 105 -11.67 -10.16 -15.51
N GLN A 106 -11.93 -9.02 -14.89
CA GLN A 106 -12.84 -7.97 -15.38
C GLN A 106 -12.08 -6.67 -15.69
N PRO A 107 -12.63 -5.81 -16.58
CA PRO A 107 -12.17 -4.44 -16.71
C PRO A 107 -12.26 -3.71 -15.38
N LEU A 108 -11.25 -2.90 -15.07
CA LEU A 108 -11.22 -2.02 -13.91
C LEU A 108 -11.13 -0.56 -14.38
N GLN A 109 -11.67 0.34 -13.59
CA GLN A 109 -11.46 1.78 -13.75
C GLN A 109 -10.35 2.26 -12.82
N GLY A 110 -9.65 3.31 -13.21
CA GLY A 110 -8.58 3.89 -12.41
C GLY A 110 -7.25 3.93 -13.15
N ARG A 111 -6.16 4.13 -12.41
CA ARG A 111 -4.81 4.26 -12.98
C ARG A 111 -3.85 3.37 -12.21
N THR A 112 -3.09 2.55 -12.93
CA THR A 112 -1.87 1.96 -12.33
C THR A 112 -0.71 2.92 -12.48
N ARG A 113 0.09 3.03 -11.42
CA ARG A 113 1.39 3.70 -11.43
C ARG A 113 2.45 2.95 -12.26
N GLY A 114 2.15 1.72 -12.72
CA GLY A 114 3.11 0.89 -13.45
C GLY A 114 4.31 0.51 -12.57
N SER A 115 5.52 0.48 -13.14
CA SER A 115 6.78 0.18 -12.43
C SER A 115 7.37 1.35 -11.64
N GLN A 116 6.59 2.41 -11.39
CA GLN A 116 7.12 3.57 -10.67
C GLN A 116 7.29 3.26 -9.17
N PRO A 117 8.46 3.58 -8.57
CA PRO A 117 8.66 3.36 -7.15
C PRO A 117 7.63 4.15 -6.32
N ARG A 118 6.91 3.47 -5.42
CA ARG A 118 6.03 4.10 -4.44
C ARG A 118 6.85 4.86 -3.40
N ARG A 119 7.14 6.13 -3.64
CA ARG A 119 7.72 7.02 -2.60
C ARG A 119 6.57 7.63 -1.80
N ASN A 120 6.51 7.30 -0.51
CA ASN A 120 5.56 7.86 0.47
C ASN A 120 4.05 7.63 0.17
N THR A 121 3.69 6.84 -0.84
CA THR A 121 2.30 6.47 -1.15
C THR A 121 1.98 5.12 -0.52
N ILE A 122 1.30 5.16 0.62
CA ILE A 122 0.81 3.97 1.32
C ILE A 122 -0.69 3.95 1.38
N THR A 123 -1.23 2.78 1.69
CA THR A 123 -2.67 2.57 1.83
C THR A 123 -3.00 2.07 3.23
N LEU A 124 -4.00 2.68 3.87
CA LEU A 124 -4.32 2.44 5.29
C LEU A 124 -5.69 1.77 5.45
N PRO A 125 -5.81 0.72 6.29
CA PRO A 125 -7.09 0.10 6.61
C PRO A 125 -7.92 1.08 7.44
N LEU A 126 -9.24 1.07 7.25
CA LEU A 126 -10.15 1.89 8.02
C LEU A 126 -10.88 1.05 9.08
N PRO A 127 -11.19 1.61 10.27
CA PRO A 127 -11.93 0.89 11.31
C PRO A 127 -13.31 0.35 10.87
N GLY A 128 -13.95 1.00 9.89
CA GLY A 128 -15.24 0.58 9.33
C GLY A 128 -15.16 -0.45 8.20
N GLY A 129 -13.97 -0.98 7.91
CA GLY A 129 -13.70 -1.77 6.71
C GLY A 129 -13.24 -0.90 5.54
N GLY A 130 -12.67 -1.56 4.54
CA GLY A 130 -12.03 -0.90 3.41
C GLY A 130 -10.65 -0.36 3.73
N ARG A 131 -10.00 0.17 2.68
CA ARG A 131 -8.66 0.72 2.76
C ARG A 131 -8.58 2.02 1.97
N THR A 132 -8.15 3.10 2.62
CA THR A 132 -7.92 4.36 1.93
C THR A 132 -6.62 4.36 1.17
N THR A 133 -6.66 4.87 -0.06
CA THR A 133 -5.49 5.20 -0.90
C THR A 133 -5.16 6.70 -0.83
N GLY A 134 -5.90 7.48 -0.05
CA GLY A 134 -5.87 8.94 -0.05
C GLY A 134 -6.67 9.59 -1.18
N GLY A 135 -6.80 8.94 -2.34
CA GLY A 135 -7.71 9.36 -3.42
C GLY A 135 -9.11 8.75 -3.33
N GLY A 136 -9.32 7.78 -2.43
CA GLY A 136 -10.60 7.14 -2.19
C GLY A 136 -10.46 5.97 -1.23
N VAL A 137 -11.53 5.20 -1.04
CA VAL A 137 -11.54 3.97 -0.24
C VAL A 137 -11.87 2.81 -1.16
N LEU A 138 -11.00 1.79 -1.13
CA LEU A 138 -11.20 0.53 -1.83
C LEU A 138 -11.84 -0.48 -0.89
N HIS A 139 -12.84 -1.20 -1.37
CA HIS A 139 -13.50 -2.32 -0.69
C HIS A 139 -13.39 -3.60 -1.54
N PRO A 140 -13.54 -4.78 -0.91
CA PRO A 140 -13.68 -6.03 -1.66
C PRO A 140 -14.80 -5.95 -2.71
N ALA A 141 -14.59 -6.59 -3.86
CA ALA A 141 -15.48 -6.58 -5.03
C ALA A 141 -15.56 -5.26 -5.82
N ASP A 142 -14.92 -4.18 -5.37
CA ASP A 142 -14.85 -2.95 -6.16
C ASP A 142 -14.16 -3.20 -7.53
N SER A 143 -14.64 -2.48 -8.53
CA SER A 143 -14.09 -2.45 -9.89
C SER A 143 -13.39 -1.12 -10.23
N VAL A 144 -13.32 -0.21 -9.27
CA VAL A 144 -12.64 1.08 -9.40
C VAL A 144 -11.45 1.09 -8.45
N VAL A 145 -10.24 1.26 -8.99
CA VAL A 145 -9.01 1.45 -8.23
C VAL A 145 -8.82 2.96 -8.04
N PRO A 146 -8.97 3.50 -6.81
CA PRO A 146 -8.84 4.93 -6.59
C PRO A 146 -7.40 5.41 -6.81
N ASP A 147 -7.24 6.70 -7.10
CA ASP A 147 -5.91 7.29 -7.17
C ASP A 147 -5.19 7.14 -5.82
N GLU A 148 -3.89 6.88 -5.88
CA GLU A 148 -3.06 6.81 -4.69
C GLU A 148 -2.44 8.17 -4.41
N LEU A 149 -2.59 8.67 -3.19
CA LEU A 149 -1.96 9.88 -2.68
C LEU A 149 -1.19 9.53 -1.40
N PRO A 150 -0.13 10.27 -1.06
CA PRO A 150 0.50 10.10 0.25
C PRO A 150 -0.54 10.34 1.36
N VAL A 151 -0.67 9.39 2.28
CA VAL A 151 -1.58 9.47 3.43
C VAL A 151 -0.79 9.38 4.73
N ILE A 152 -1.15 10.20 5.70
CA ILE A 152 -0.70 10.11 7.10
C ILE A 152 -1.89 10.17 8.04
N THR A 153 -1.73 9.63 9.24
CA THR A 153 -2.76 9.62 10.28
C THR A 153 -2.13 9.64 11.66
N ASP A 154 -2.84 10.18 12.63
CA ASP A 154 -2.57 10.02 14.07
C ASP A 154 -3.42 8.91 14.71
N GLY A 155 -4.13 8.14 13.89
CA GLY A 155 -5.10 7.12 14.31
C GLY A 155 -6.53 7.64 14.48
N THR A 156 -6.75 8.95 14.48
CA THR A 156 -8.08 9.56 14.58
C THR A 156 -8.44 10.33 13.30
N ALA A 157 -7.54 11.19 12.84
CA ALA A 157 -7.71 11.99 11.64
C ALA A 157 -6.73 11.56 10.54
N HIS A 158 -7.07 11.87 9.29
CA HIS A 158 -6.23 11.57 8.14
C HIS A 158 -5.85 12.85 7.41
N TRP A 159 -4.67 12.84 6.81
CA TRP A 159 -4.22 13.88 5.91
C TRP A 159 -3.68 13.29 4.64
N VAL A 160 -3.93 13.96 3.52
CA VAL A 160 -3.34 13.61 2.23
C VAL A 160 -2.44 14.73 1.73
N TYR A 161 -1.33 14.36 1.12
CA TYR A 161 -0.45 15.32 0.46
C TYR A 161 -0.93 15.54 -0.97
N ARG A 162 -1.19 16.80 -1.33
CA ARG A 162 -1.53 17.19 -2.69
C ARG A 162 -0.40 18.01 -3.28
N ASP A 163 0.01 17.67 -4.49
CA ASP A 163 0.74 18.57 -5.36
C ASP A 163 -0.28 19.56 -5.93
N GLY A 164 -0.14 20.85 -5.61
CA GLY A 164 -1.03 21.89 -6.11
C GLY A 164 -0.59 22.40 -7.48
N ASP A 165 -1.53 22.94 -8.26
CA ASP A 165 -1.27 23.49 -9.60
C ASP A 165 -0.67 24.92 -9.58
N GLY A 166 -0.50 25.53 -8.39
CA GLY A 166 -0.01 26.89 -8.20
C GLY A 166 0.90 27.06 -6.98
N ASP A 167 1.55 28.23 -6.90
CA ASP A 167 2.47 28.58 -5.82
C ASP A 167 1.70 28.67 -4.48
N GLY A 168 2.01 27.77 -3.54
CA GLY A 168 1.38 27.69 -2.21
C GLY A 168 0.25 26.67 -2.03
N ASP A 169 -0.22 25.99 -3.08
CA ASP A 169 -1.35 25.03 -2.97
C ASP A 169 -0.91 23.58 -2.65
N HIS A 170 0.40 23.33 -2.64
CA HIS A 170 1.00 22.06 -2.23
C HIS A 170 1.06 21.91 -0.70
N GLY A 171 0.83 20.71 -0.21
CA GLY A 171 0.95 20.40 1.22
C GLY A 171 -0.06 19.39 1.73
N TRP A 172 0.05 19.11 3.03
CA TRP A 172 -0.90 18.27 3.75
C TRP A 172 -2.26 18.94 3.90
N ARG A 173 -3.33 18.18 3.66
CA ARG A 173 -4.72 18.60 3.83
C ARG A 173 -5.48 17.58 4.63
N GLU A 174 -6.39 18.04 5.48
CA GLU A 174 -7.34 17.16 6.15
C GLU A 174 -8.11 16.34 5.12
N TYR A 175 -8.36 15.08 5.45
CA TYR A 175 -9.03 14.13 4.59
C TYR A 175 -9.98 13.29 5.44
N ASP A 176 -11.23 13.21 4.98
CA ASP A 176 -12.22 12.30 5.53
C ASP A 176 -12.39 11.11 4.57
N PRO A 177 -11.87 9.92 4.92
CA PRO A 177 -12.04 8.72 4.10
C PRO A 177 -13.49 8.32 3.88
N ALA A 178 -14.39 8.59 4.84
CA ALA A 178 -15.78 8.13 4.75
C ALA A 178 -16.56 8.90 3.67
N SER A 179 -16.31 10.21 3.55
CA SER A 179 -16.93 11.06 2.54
C SER A 179 -16.06 11.28 1.29
N GLY A 180 -14.78 10.92 1.33
CA GLY A 180 -13.80 11.23 0.29
C GLY A 180 -13.46 12.71 0.18
N THR A 181 -13.85 13.53 1.16
CA THR A 181 -13.69 14.98 1.12
C THR A 181 -12.34 15.45 1.66
N HIS A 182 -11.88 16.57 1.12
CA HIS A 182 -10.65 17.23 1.53
C HIS A 182 -10.98 18.53 2.25
N GLY A 183 -10.42 18.69 3.44
CA GLY A 183 -10.55 19.87 4.27
C GLY A 183 -9.44 20.89 4.04
N ARG A 184 -9.17 21.67 5.09
CA ARG A 184 -8.18 22.74 5.08
C ARG A 184 -6.76 22.20 4.89
N ARG A 185 -5.91 23.02 4.26
CA ARG A 185 -4.45 22.84 4.29
C ARG A 185 -3.95 23.07 5.71
N GLY A 186 -3.09 22.19 6.19
CA GLY A 186 -2.50 22.31 7.52
C GLY A 186 -1.62 21.12 7.84
N LEU A 187 -0.53 21.39 8.56
CA LEU A 187 0.29 20.33 9.12
C LEU A 187 -0.39 19.74 10.36
N PRO A 188 -0.46 18.40 10.48
CA PRO A 188 -0.89 17.80 11.73
C PRO A 188 0.07 18.18 12.86
N ARG A 189 -0.45 18.21 14.10
CA ARG A 189 0.32 18.64 15.28
C ARG A 189 1.65 17.90 15.43
N PHE A 190 1.65 16.58 15.17
CA PHE A 190 2.84 15.74 15.24
C PHE A 190 3.93 16.08 14.21
N LEU A 191 3.64 16.89 13.19
CA LEU A 191 4.62 17.47 12.27
C LEU A 191 4.86 18.97 12.51
N ALA A 192 3.93 19.66 13.16
CA ALA A 192 4.00 21.11 13.39
C ALA A 192 4.83 21.50 14.62
N ASP A 193 4.91 20.63 15.64
CA ASP A 193 5.62 20.89 16.89
C ASP A 193 7.15 20.70 16.75
N LEU A 194 7.79 21.57 15.96
CA LEU A 194 9.24 21.56 15.72
C LEU A 194 10.01 22.43 16.73
N PRO A 195 11.25 22.08 17.10
CA PRO A 195 12.12 22.94 17.89
C PRO A 195 12.41 24.28 17.18
N PRO A 196 12.69 25.37 17.93
CA PRO A 196 13.05 26.65 17.34
C PRO A 196 14.28 26.55 16.41
N GLY A 197 14.16 27.09 15.20
CA GLY A 197 15.23 27.09 14.19
C GLY A 197 15.26 25.87 13.27
N GLU A 198 14.40 24.87 13.52
CA GLU A 198 14.26 23.70 12.65
C GLU A 198 13.20 23.93 11.56
N SER A 199 13.33 23.20 10.44
CA SER A 199 12.37 23.25 9.34
C SER A 199 12.04 21.85 8.83
N LEU A 200 10.81 21.66 8.37
CA LEU A 200 10.30 20.38 7.88
C LEU A 200 10.14 20.41 6.36
N THR A 201 10.55 19.34 5.70
CA THR A 201 10.22 19.11 4.29
C THR A 201 8.94 18.28 4.22
N GLU A 202 7.77 18.93 4.13
CA GLU A 202 6.45 18.29 4.29
C GLU A 202 6.27 16.98 3.49
N HIS A 203 6.62 16.98 2.20
CA HIS A 203 6.46 15.80 1.33
C HIS A 203 7.35 14.61 1.69
N ARG A 204 8.39 14.83 2.52
CA ARG A 204 9.33 13.80 3.01
C ARG A 204 9.13 13.46 4.48
N SER A 205 8.08 13.96 5.10
CA SER A 205 7.83 13.80 6.52
C SER A 205 6.48 13.13 6.73
N TRP A 206 6.50 11.98 7.39
CA TRP A 206 5.29 11.17 7.59
C TRP A 206 5.31 10.46 8.94
N LEU A 207 4.12 10.27 9.49
CA LEU A 207 3.86 9.40 10.63
C LEU A 207 2.79 8.39 10.24
N ARG A 208 3.02 7.13 10.59
CA ARG A 208 2.16 6.00 10.21
C ARG A 208 2.06 5.08 11.41
N PRO A 209 1.07 5.28 12.30
CA PRO A 209 0.92 4.42 13.46
C PRO A 209 0.61 3.00 12.99
N ALA A 210 1.26 2.02 13.59
CA ALA A 210 0.81 0.65 13.47
C ALA A 210 -0.45 0.55 14.33
N LEU A 211 -1.61 0.65 13.69
CA LEU A 211 -2.89 0.57 14.37
C LEU A 211 -3.09 -0.87 14.82
N SER A 212 -2.72 -1.13 16.07
CA SER A 212 -2.89 -2.43 16.71
C SER A 212 -3.43 -2.21 18.11
N GLU A 213 -4.49 -2.94 18.45
CA GLU A 213 -5.01 -3.01 19.81
C GLU A 213 -4.11 -3.84 20.75
N ARG A 214 -3.07 -4.48 20.20
CA ARG A 214 -2.09 -5.29 20.94
C ARG A 214 -0.68 -4.78 20.72
N ALA A 215 0.17 -4.95 21.74
CA ALA A 215 1.59 -4.75 21.55
C ALA A 215 2.14 -5.79 20.56
N THR A 216 2.66 -5.32 19.44
CA THR A 216 3.42 -6.09 18.45
C THR A 216 4.83 -5.51 18.37
N PRO A 217 5.82 -6.22 17.78
CA PRO A 217 7.13 -5.62 17.50
C PRO A 217 7.06 -4.34 16.66
N ALA A 218 5.95 -4.12 15.91
CA ALA A 218 5.74 -2.95 15.06
C ALA A 218 4.81 -1.89 15.67
N ALA A 219 4.14 -2.18 16.79
CA ALA A 219 3.08 -1.35 17.36
C ALA A 219 3.03 -1.47 18.88
N VAL A 220 2.88 -0.35 19.59
CA VAL A 220 2.47 -0.37 20.99
C VAL A 220 1.05 0.20 21.03
N PRO A 221 0.10 -0.38 21.81
CA PRO A 221 -1.22 0.19 21.96
C PRO A 221 -1.09 1.64 22.42
N VAL A 222 -1.85 2.53 21.79
CA VAL A 222 -1.96 3.92 22.22
C VAL A 222 -3.18 3.98 23.14
N ASP A 223 -2.97 4.36 24.40
CA ASP A 223 -4.04 4.54 25.41
C ASP A 223 -4.99 5.70 25.06
#